data_AF-A0A915EJU3-F1
#
_entry.id   AF-A0A915EJU3-F1
#
_cell.length_a   1.000
_cell.length_b   1.000
_cell.length_c   1.000
_cell.angle_alpha   90.00
_cell.angle_beta   90.00
_cell.angle_gamma   90.00
#
_symmetry.space_group_name_H-M   'P 1'
#
loop_
_entity.id
_entity.type
_entity.pdbx_description
1 polymer ?
#
loop_
_entity_poly.entity_id
_entity_poly.type
_entity_poly.pdbx_seq_one_letter_code
_entity_poly.pdbx_strand_id
1 'polypeptide(L)'
;MAGTMRTEKTKVNEMIGRYLLALGKIQDQMFEHYNGEGSQVYANFYDLGALDGHIRFCEHLSKSYERSNQGLNVVCDMWNSICSKLGKLDAHSKKEFTSIPKSIAALCLLEGKYYETIKCLWVICLNPEDLNAWFLVMRWSIFLEEWDILDIILSKEDKTPKSTSDGYQILIECVRLVHKLHTVESRLQPDVASDIAGKLKEIIAFGKKTFLFSHCQAILRSALVQAARLPKADLQKLGDPLHNRTCNFAKPSSILFKCDQSSSVHKKAANTDEFLKMCSSIAEFFETFDICMEEFMDAGLPREAEAYCVGTWKYGLAFGCLIELCDHFHFSTT
;
A
#
# COMPACT_ATOMS: atom_id res chain seq x y z
N MET A 1 8.08 16.32 -28.67
CA MET A 1 7.45 15.58 -27.54
C MET A 1 8.45 14.77 -26.71
N ALA A 2 9.28 13.92 -27.32
CA ALA A 2 10.25 13.10 -26.57
C ALA A 2 11.25 13.91 -25.72
N GLY A 3 11.77 15.05 -26.22
CA GLY A 3 12.69 15.91 -25.45
C GLY A 3 12.05 16.53 -24.19
N THR A 4 10.78 16.93 -24.28
CA THR A 4 10.01 17.45 -23.14
C THR A 4 9.79 16.35 -22.09
N MET A 5 9.39 15.15 -22.52
CA MET A 5 9.17 14.00 -21.63
C MET A 5 10.45 13.55 -20.93
N ARG A 6 11.62 13.62 -21.60
CA ARG A 6 12.92 13.36 -20.96
C ARG A 6 13.25 14.40 -19.89
N THR A 7 12.98 15.67 -20.15
CA THR A 7 13.18 16.74 -19.17
C THR A 7 12.26 16.55 -17.95
N GLU A 8 10.99 16.19 -18.18
CA GLU A 8 10.02 15.88 -17.13
C GLU A 8 10.45 14.65 -16.31
N LYS A 9 10.93 13.59 -16.97
CA LYS A 9 11.50 12.40 -16.30
C LYS A 9 12.63 12.76 -15.34
N THR A 10 13.59 13.56 -15.82
CA THR A 10 14.73 13.98 -15.00
C THR A 10 14.27 14.77 -13.77
N LYS A 11 13.35 15.72 -13.95
CA LYS A 11 12.80 16.50 -12.83
C LYS A 11 12.10 15.63 -11.80
N VAL A 12 11.24 14.71 -12.24
CA VAL A 12 10.54 13.78 -11.33
C VAL A 12 11.54 12.93 -10.56
N ASN A 13 12.55 12.37 -11.23
CA ASN A 13 13.58 11.56 -10.58
C ASN A 13 14.42 12.36 -9.58
N GLU A 14 14.78 13.61 -9.90
CA GLU A 14 15.50 14.49 -8.98
C GLU A 14 14.68 14.80 -7.72
N MET A 15 13.37 15.04 -7.89
CA MET A 15 12.47 15.34 -6.77
C MET A 15 12.27 14.11 -5.87
N ILE A 16 12.07 12.94 -6.47
CA ILE A 16 12.03 11.66 -5.75
C ILE A 16 13.35 11.41 -5.02
N GLY A 17 14.48 11.64 -5.68
CA GLY A 17 15.80 11.49 -5.07
C GLY A 17 15.97 12.38 -3.84
N ARG A 18 15.56 13.66 -3.92
CA ARG A 18 15.58 14.59 -2.78
C ARG A 18 14.68 14.12 -1.64
N TYR A 19 13.47 13.67 -1.96
CA TYR A 19 12.53 13.13 -0.99
C TYR A 19 13.12 11.93 -0.26
N LEU A 20 13.62 10.94 -0.99
CA LEU A 20 14.21 9.73 -0.44
C LEU A 20 15.49 9.99 0.37
N LEU A 21 16.30 10.97 -0.04
CA LEU A 21 17.47 11.41 0.73
C LEU A 21 17.07 12.08 2.05
N ALA A 22 15.98 12.85 2.06
CA ALA A 22 15.45 13.43 3.29
C ALA A 22 14.96 12.33 4.24
N LEU A 23 14.20 11.34 3.71
CA LEU A 23 13.75 10.18 4.48
C LEU A 23 14.92 9.37 5.05
N GLY A 24 15.92 9.05 4.22
CA GLY A 24 17.09 8.27 4.65
C GLY A 24 17.84 8.92 5.81
N LYS A 25 18.01 10.25 5.78
CA LYS A 25 18.65 10.98 6.89
C LYS A 25 17.89 10.87 8.21
N ILE A 26 16.56 10.87 8.18
CA ILE A 26 15.74 10.73 9.38
C ILE A 26 15.84 9.29 9.91
N GLN A 27 15.81 8.30 9.02
CA GLN A 27 16.04 6.90 9.39
C GLN A 27 17.41 6.73 10.07
N ASP A 28 18.47 7.26 9.47
CA ASP A 28 19.84 7.17 10.00
C ASP A 28 19.92 7.82 11.40
N GLN A 29 19.37 9.01 11.60
CA GLN A 29 19.33 9.69 12.90
C GLN A 29 18.57 8.89 13.97
N MET A 30 17.46 8.25 13.58
CA MET A 30 16.70 7.39 14.48
C MET A 30 17.53 6.17 14.90
N PHE A 31 18.12 5.45 13.95
CA PHE A 31 18.96 4.28 14.25
C PHE A 31 20.19 4.64 15.11
N GLU A 32 20.84 5.77 14.85
CA GLU A 32 21.94 6.30 15.67
C GLU A 32 21.51 6.54 17.12
N HIS A 33 20.33 7.13 17.35
CA HIS A 33 19.86 7.45 18.70
C HIS A 33 19.58 6.22 19.57
N TYR A 34 19.07 5.15 18.98
CA TYR A 34 18.83 3.90 19.69
C TYR A 34 20.08 3.01 19.80
N ASN A 35 21.24 3.50 19.36
CA ASN A 35 22.54 2.81 19.43
C ASN A 35 22.50 1.38 18.86
N GLY A 36 21.77 1.16 17.76
CA GLY A 36 21.65 -0.18 17.17
C GLY A 36 20.98 -0.21 15.80
N GLU A 37 21.15 -1.32 15.09
CA GLU A 37 20.37 -1.67 13.90
C GLU A 37 19.36 -2.78 14.25
N GLY A 38 18.18 -2.76 13.62
CA GLY A 38 17.18 -3.81 13.74
C GLY A 38 16.54 -3.96 15.14
N SER A 39 16.52 -5.20 15.66
CA SER A 39 15.67 -5.61 16.80
C SER A 39 15.87 -4.85 18.12
N GLN A 40 17.06 -4.28 18.38
CA GLN A 40 17.34 -3.52 19.60
C GLN A 40 16.64 -2.15 19.60
N VAL A 41 16.57 -1.48 18.45
CA VAL A 41 15.80 -0.23 18.28
C VAL A 41 14.33 -0.48 18.57
N TYR A 42 13.79 -1.59 18.05
CA TYR A 42 12.38 -1.93 18.23
C TYR A 42 12.04 -2.39 19.65
N ALA A 43 12.97 -3.01 20.37
CA ALA A 43 12.77 -3.40 21.77
C ALA A 43 12.77 -2.18 22.70
N ASN A 44 13.63 -1.19 22.42
CA ASN A 44 13.77 0.02 23.24
C ASN A 44 12.74 1.10 22.89
N PHE A 45 12.03 1.00 21.75
CA PHE A 45 10.98 1.96 21.38
C PHE A 45 9.81 1.99 22.37
N TYR A 46 9.55 0.89 23.09
CA TYR A 46 8.50 0.83 24.10
C TYR A 46 8.93 1.41 25.46
N ASP A 47 10.17 1.91 25.57
CA ASP A 47 10.63 2.60 26.78
C ASP A 47 10.09 4.03 26.83
N LEU A 48 9.20 4.29 27.79
CA LEU A 48 8.64 5.63 28.03
C LEU A 48 9.72 6.67 28.39
N GLY A 49 10.90 6.23 28.87
CA GLY A 49 12.06 7.10 29.08
C GLY A 49 12.66 7.67 27.78
N ALA A 50 12.31 7.10 26.62
CA ALA A 50 12.74 7.57 25.31
C ALA A 50 11.74 8.54 24.63
N LEU A 51 10.65 8.93 25.31
CA LEU A 51 9.59 9.77 24.76
C LEU A 51 10.09 11.09 24.17
N ASP A 52 11.01 11.78 24.87
CA ASP A 52 11.64 13.02 24.38
C ASP A 52 12.50 12.79 23.12
N GLY A 53 13.02 11.58 22.93
CA GLY A 53 13.65 11.16 21.68
C GLY A 53 12.63 11.09 20.55
N HIS A 54 11.50 10.40 20.77
CA HIS A 54 10.45 10.27 19.78
C HIS A 54 9.87 11.62 19.34
N ILE A 55 9.61 12.53 20.29
CA ILE A 55 9.08 13.89 19.99
C ILE A 55 10.06 14.63 19.07
N ARG A 56 11.36 14.60 19.37
CA ARG A 56 12.38 15.24 18.52
C ARG A 56 12.45 14.66 17.10
N PHE A 57 12.22 13.35 16.95
CA PHE A 57 12.13 12.75 15.62
C PHE A 57 10.88 13.20 14.87
N CYS A 58 9.73 13.23 15.52
CA CYS A 58 8.50 13.77 14.92
C CYS A 58 8.69 15.22 14.46
N GLU A 59 9.34 16.08 15.26
CA GLU A 59 9.65 17.47 14.87
C GLU A 59 10.58 17.56 13.65
N HIS A 60 11.65 16.75 13.60
CA HIS A 60 12.58 16.72 12.46
C HIS A 60 11.91 16.20 11.20
N LEU A 61 11.11 15.16 11.35
CA LEU A 61 10.34 14.52 10.31
C LEU A 61 9.32 15.54 9.74
N SER A 62 8.58 16.25 10.59
CA SER A 62 7.65 17.33 10.21
C SER A 62 8.34 18.45 9.41
N LYS A 63 9.46 18.99 9.89
CA LYS A 63 10.22 20.03 9.15
C LYS A 63 10.75 19.56 7.79
N SER A 64 11.13 18.28 7.70
CA SER A 64 11.60 17.69 6.45
C SER A 64 10.44 17.45 5.48
N TYR A 65 9.27 17.08 6.01
CA TYR A 65 8.04 16.89 5.26
C TYR A 65 7.56 18.16 4.58
N GLU A 66 7.49 19.29 5.28
CA GLU A 66 6.99 20.54 4.72
C GLU A 66 7.73 20.94 3.44
N ARG A 67 9.06 20.69 3.40
CA ARG A 67 9.91 20.95 2.23
C ARG A 67 9.68 19.94 1.10
N SER A 68 9.38 18.70 1.46
CA SER A 68 9.15 17.58 0.55
C SER A 68 7.76 17.61 -0.08
N ASN A 69 6.71 17.93 0.68
CA ASN A 69 5.31 17.99 0.25
C ASN A 69 5.08 19.10 -0.80
N GLN A 70 5.77 20.23 -0.68
CA GLN A 70 5.79 21.26 -1.74
C GLN A 70 6.28 20.68 -3.08
N GLY A 71 7.28 19.81 -3.05
CA GLY A 71 7.76 19.10 -4.23
C GLY A 71 6.73 18.11 -4.77
N LEU A 72 6.08 17.34 -3.90
CA LEU A 72 5.09 16.35 -4.32
C LEU A 72 3.90 17.00 -5.05
N ASN A 73 3.37 18.11 -4.54
CA ASN A 73 2.26 18.80 -5.20
C ASN A 73 2.65 19.27 -6.61
N VAL A 74 3.87 19.79 -6.78
CA VAL A 74 4.40 20.14 -8.11
C VAL A 74 4.50 18.91 -9.02
N VAL A 75 4.89 17.74 -8.49
CA VAL A 75 4.94 16.49 -9.26
C VAL A 75 3.53 16.02 -9.66
N CYS A 76 2.55 16.11 -8.76
CA CYS A 76 1.16 15.80 -9.03
C CYS A 76 0.54 16.75 -10.07
N ASP A 77 0.89 18.04 -10.03
CA ASP A 77 0.44 19.01 -11.03
C ASP A 77 1.08 18.74 -12.40
N MET A 78 2.38 18.41 -12.41
CA MET A 78 3.09 17.97 -13.61
C MET A 78 2.48 16.68 -14.18
N TRP A 79 2.02 15.76 -13.32
CA TRP A 79 1.39 14.50 -13.73
C TRP A 79 0.16 14.72 -14.61
N ASN A 80 -0.70 15.69 -14.29
CA ASN A 80 -1.86 16.02 -15.12
C ASN A 80 -1.45 16.43 -16.55
N SER A 81 -0.35 17.17 -16.69
CA SER A 81 0.23 17.50 -18.01
C SER A 81 0.80 16.27 -18.70
N ILE A 82 1.51 15.40 -17.97
CA ILE A 82 2.13 14.18 -18.50
C ILE A 82 1.08 13.17 -18.97
N CYS A 83 -0.03 12.98 -18.24
CA CYS A 83 -1.16 12.12 -18.63
C CYS A 83 -1.66 12.42 -20.04
N SER A 84 -1.92 13.70 -20.31
CA SER A 84 -2.46 14.16 -21.59
C SER A 84 -1.51 13.87 -22.77
N LYS A 85 -0.20 13.80 -22.49
CA LYS A 85 0.85 13.52 -23.46
C LYS A 85 1.05 12.01 -23.65
N LEU A 86 1.00 11.22 -22.58
CA LEU A 86 1.19 9.76 -22.60
C LEU A 86 0.16 9.05 -23.49
N GLY A 87 -1.09 9.50 -23.50
CA GLY A 87 -2.14 8.93 -24.36
C GLY A 87 -1.80 9.00 -25.86
N LYS A 88 -1.00 9.99 -26.27
CA LYS A 88 -0.64 10.30 -27.67
C LYS A 88 0.66 9.64 -28.13
N LEU A 89 1.39 8.95 -27.25
CA LEU A 89 2.64 8.28 -27.59
C LEU A 89 2.40 6.92 -28.25
N ASP A 90 3.33 6.51 -29.11
CA ASP A 90 3.39 5.14 -29.64
C ASP A 90 3.73 4.12 -28.54
N ALA A 91 3.53 2.83 -28.82
CA ALA A 91 3.72 1.76 -27.84
C ALA A 91 5.16 1.66 -27.29
N HIS A 92 6.17 1.93 -28.12
CA HIS A 92 7.58 1.87 -27.72
C HIS A 92 7.92 3.03 -26.77
N SER A 93 7.51 4.25 -27.13
CA SER A 93 7.64 5.43 -26.28
C SER A 93 6.87 5.27 -24.97
N LYS A 94 5.65 4.72 -25.00
CA LYS A 94 4.88 4.43 -23.78
C LYS A 94 5.67 3.56 -22.81
N LYS A 95 6.30 2.49 -23.31
CA LYS A 95 7.15 1.59 -22.50
C LYS A 95 8.31 2.34 -21.83
N GLU A 96 9.03 3.18 -22.57
CA GLU A 96 10.15 4.00 -22.04
C GLU A 96 9.70 4.94 -20.91
N PHE A 97 8.50 5.50 -21.03
CA PHE A 97 7.98 6.50 -20.10
C PHE A 97 7.09 5.94 -18.99
N THR A 98 6.77 4.63 -18.96
CA THR A 98 6.02 3.99 -17.85
C THR A 98 6.71 4.11 -16.49
N SER A 99 8.03 4.29 -16.47
CA SER A 99 8.78 4.53 -15.24
C SER A 99 8.33 5.78 -14.49
N ILE A 100 7.92 6.85 -15.20
CA ILE A 100 7.48 8.10 -14.58
C ILE A 100 6.21 7.90 -13.74
N PRO A 101 5.06 7.46 -14.31
CA PRO A 101 3.84 7.26 -13.53
C PRO A 101 4.01 6.27 -12.39
N LYS A 102 4.86 5.24 -12.53
CA LYS A 102 5.11 4.29 -11.43
C LYS A 102 5.81 4.96 -10.27
N SER A 103 6.82 5.77 -10.55
CA SER A 103 7.55 6.52 -9.55
C SER A 103 6.67 7.56 -8.85
N ILE A 104 5.75 8.21 -9.59
CA ILE A 104 4.76 9.14 -9.02
C ILE A 104 3.75 8.38 -8.17
N ALA A 105 3.18 7.27 -8.66
CA ALA A 105 2.28 6.42 -7.90
C ALA A 105 2.92 5.93 -6.60
N ALA A 106 4.19 5.53 -6.64
CA ALA A 106 4.94 5.10 -5.48
C ALA A 106 5.09 6.20 -4.43
N LEU A 107 5.35 7.45 -4.83
CA LEU A 107 5.34 8.59 -3.91
C LEU A 107 3.96 8.85 -3.35
N CYS A 108 2.93 8.91 -4.21
CA CYS A 108 1.55 9.13 -3.79
C CYS A 108 1.10 8.09 -2.74
N LEU A 109 1.54 6.84 -2.86
CA LEU A 109 1.29 5.79 -1.87
C LEU A 109 1.93 6.06 -0.51
N LEU A 110 3.21 6.46 -0.48
CA LEU A 110 3.87 6.87 0.78
C LEU A 110 3.19 8.09 1.41
N GLU A 111 2.44 8.83 0.59
CA GLU A 111 1.86 10.10 0.91
C GLU A 111 0.35 10.05 1.19
N GLY A 112 -0.24 8.84 1.27
CA GLY A 112 -1.68 8.65 1.49
C GLY A 112 -2.58 9.13 0.33
N LYS A 113 -2.00 9.52 -0.82
CA LYS A 113 -2.73 10.03 -2.00
C LYS A 113 -3.20 8.88 -2.90
N TYR A 114 -4.11 8.05 -2.39
CA TYR A 114 -4.52 6.80 -3.05
C TYR A 114 -5.27 7.01 -4.36
N TYR A 115 -6.09 8.05 -4.46
CA TYR A 115 -6.79 8.40 -5.70
C TYR A 115 -5.83 8.82 -6.82
N GLU A 116 -4.82 9.62 -6.50
CA GLU A 116 -3.74 10.01 -7.43
C GLU A 116 -2.95 8.78 -7.87
N THR A 117 -2.73 7.83 -6.96
CA THR A 117 -2.11 6.54 -7.26
C THR A 117 -2.92 5.75 -8.28
N ILE A 118 -4.24 5.59 -8.09
CA ILE A 118 -5.11 4.89 -9.05
C ILE A 118 -5.07 5.57 -10.42
N LYS A 119 -5.13 6.91 -10.48
CA LYS A 119 -4.99 7.67 -11.73
C LYS A 119 -3.66 7.37 -12.43
N CYS A 120 -2.54 7.29 -11.69
CA CYS A 120 -1.23 6.95 -12.22
C CYS A 120 -1.17 5.52 -12.77
N LEU A 121 -1.61 4.54 -11.97
CA LEU A 121 -1.60 3.12 -12.33
C LEU A 121 -2.52 2.82 -13.52
N TRP A 122 -3.67 3.49 -13.60
CA TRP A 122 -4.60 3.34 -14.71
C TRP A 122 -3.99 3.68 -16.06
N VAL A 123 -3.18 4.75 -16.13
CA VAL A 123 -2.46 5.12 -17.35
C VAL A 123 -1.43 4.06 -17.73
N ILE A 124 -0.80 3.41 -16.75
CA ILE A 124 0.15 2.32 -16.99
C ILE A 124 -0.56 1.07 -17.49
N CYS A 125 -1.79 0.78 -17.02
CA CYS A 125 -2.59 -0.37 -17.46
C CYS A 125 -2.97 -0.30 -18.96
N LEU A 126 -2.72 0.83 -19.64
CA LEU A 126 -2.73 0.90 -21.11
C LEU A 126 -1.64 0.01 -21.75
N ASN A 127 -0.62 -0.40 -20.99
CA ASN A 127 0.32 -1.44 -21.36
C ASN A 127 -0.16 -2.81 -20.82
N PRO A 128 -0.64 -3.73 -21.68
CA PRO A 128 -1.14 -5.03 -21.25
C PRO A 128 -0.03 -5.96 -20.72
N GLU A 129 1.24 -5.67 -20.98
CA GLU A 129 2.36 -6.48 -20.48
C GLU A 129 2.67 -6.22 -18.98
N ASP A 130 2.15 -5.14 -18.40
CA ASP A 130 2.51 -4.69 -17.06
C ASP A 130 1.60 -5.26 -15.96
N LEU A 131 1.76 -6.56 -15.69
CA LEU A 131 0.92 -7.28 -14.73
C LEU A 131 0.97 -6.69 -13.31
N ASN A 132 2.06 -6.03 -12.92
CA ASN A 132 2.17 -5.40 -11.60
C ASN A 132 1.26 -4.18 -11.51
N ALA A 133 1.21 -3.34 -12.55
CA ALA A 133 0.31 -2.19 -12.57
C ALA A 133 -1.17 -2.62 -12.55
N TRP A 134 -1.52 -3.65 -13.32
CA TRP A 134 -2.86 -4.25 -13.30
C TRP A 134 -3.24 -4.77 -11.91
N PHE A 135 -2.35 -5.53 -11.29
CA PHE A 135 -2.55 -6.03 -9.93
C PHE A 135 -2.77 -4.88 -8.93
N LEU A 136 -1.86 -3.90 -8.92
CA LEU A 136 -1.89 -2.82 -7.95
C LEU A 136 -3.12 -1.93 -8.12
N VAL A 137 -3.53 -1.61 -9.36
CA VAL A 137 -4.72 -0.79 -9.57
C VAL A 137 -5.99 -1.50 -9.08
N MET A 138 -6.12 -2.81 -9.32
CA MET A 138 -7.24 -3.60 -8.79
C MET A 138 -7.20 -3.66 -7.27
N ARG A 139 -6.02 -3.92 -6.69
CA ARG A 139 -5.82 -4.03 -5.25
C ARG A 139 -6.22 -2.75 -4.52
N TRP A 140 -5.78 -1.59 -5.01
CA TRP A 140 -6.12 -0.29 -4.44
C TRP A 140 -7.57 0.11 -4.71
N SER A 141 -8.16 -0.29 -5.84
CA SER A 141 -9.59 -0.08 -6.07
C SER A 141 -10.45 -0.88 -5.09
N ILE A 142 -10.07 -2.13 -4.79
CA ILE A 142 -10.71 -2.92 -3.72
C ILE A 142 -10.50 -2.26 -2.36
N PHE A 143 -9.28 -1.81 -2.08
CA PHE A 143 -8.94 -1.23 -0.78
C PHE A 143 -9.76 0.03 -0.47
N LEU A 144 -9.94 0.90 -1.47
CA LEU A 144 -10.76 2.11 -1.37
C LEU A 144 -12.26 1.86 -1.60
N GLU A 145 -12.67 0.61 -1.82
CA GLU A 145 -14.06 0.24 -2.14
C GLU A 145 -14.64 0.95 -3.38
N GLU A 146 -13.79 1.26 -4.35
CA GLU A 146 -14.15 1.92 -5.61
C GLU A 146 -14.63 0.90 -6.66
N TRP A 147 -15.82 0.33 -6.41
CA TRP A 147 -16.36 -0.79 -7.19
C TRP A 147 -16.62 -0.44 -8.67
N ASP A 148 -17.10 0.77 -8.95
CA ASP A 148 -17.34 1.24 -10.32
C ASP A 148 -16.03 1.33 -11.14
N ILE A 149 -14.95 1.77 -10.49
CA ILE A 149 -13.62 1.81 -11.11
C ILE A 149 -13.13 0.38 -11.35
N LEU A 150 -13.35 -0.52 -10.40
CA LEU A 150 -12.97 -1.93 -10.52
C LEU A 150 -13.71 -2.63 -11.67
N ASP A 151 -15.00 -2.34 -11.87
CA ASP A 151 -15.79 -2.84 -13.00
C ASP A 151 -15.18 -2.42 -14.34
N ILE A 152 -14.81 -1.15 -14.47
CA ILE A 152 -14.16 -0.62 -15.68
C ILE A 152 -12.82 -1.33 -15.90
N ILE A 153 -12.02 -1.54 -14.84
CA ILE A 153 -10.73 -2.24 -14.91
C ILE A 153 -10.92 -3.69 -15.36
N LEU A 154 -11.82 -4.46 -14.72
CA LEU A 154 -12.09 -5.86 -15.05
C LEU A 154 -12.60 -6.02 -16.49
N SER A 155 -13.48 -5.12 -16.94
CA SER A 155 -13.99 -5.13 -18.32
C SER A 155 -12.90 -4.91 -19.37
N LYS A 156 -11.83 -4.19 -19.03
CA LYS A 156 -10.66 -4.01 -19.91
C LYS A 156 -9.71 -5.19 -19.83
N GLU A 157 -9.49 -5.74 -18.63
CA GLU A 157 -8.67 -6.94 -18.44
C GLU A 157 -9.19 -8.10 -19.30
N ASP A 158 -10.51 -8.30 -19.34
CA ASP A 158 -11.17 -9.31 -20.18
C ASP A 158 -10.86 -9.17 -21.69
N LYS A 159 -10.53 -7.96 -22.15
CA LYS A 159 -10.21 -7.65 -23.56
C LYS A 159 -8.72 -7.69 -23.85
N THR A 160 -7.87 -7.79 -22.83
CA THR A 160 -6.42 -7.88 -23.00
C THR A 160 -5.97 -9.34 -23.15
N PRO A 161 -4.84 -9.61 -23.85
CA PRO A 161 -4.30 -10.96 -23.94
C PRO A 161 -4.05 -11.54 -22.54
N LYS A 162 -4.70 -12.66 -22.24
CA LYS A 162 -4.60 -13.28 -20.91
C LYS A 162 -3.17 -13.70 -20.61
N SER A 163 -2.69 -13.32 -19.43
CA SER A 163 -1.45 -13.86 -18.90
C SER A 163 -1.57 -15.38 -18.69
N THR A 164 -0.54 -16.12 -19.08
CA THR A 164 -0.42 -17.55 -18.81
C THR A 164 0.09 -17.85 -17.40
N SER A 165 0.36 -16.83 -16.58
CA SER A 165 0.81 -17.01 -15.20
C SER A 165 -0.32 -17.49 -14.30
N ASP A 166 -0.20 -18.69 -13.75
CA ASP A 166 -1.12 -19.25 -12.75
C ASP A 166 -1.41 -18.26 -11.61
N GLY A 167 -0.38 -17.55 -11.14
CA GLY A 167 -0.54 -16.61 -10.05
C GLY A 167 -1.44 -15.43 -10.42
N TYR A 168 -1.32 -14.91 -11.64
CA TYR A 168 -2.15 -13.81 -12.13
C TYR A 168 -3.60 -14.27 -12.31
N GLN A 169 -3.82 -15.48 -12.82
CA GLN A 169 -5.17 -16.04 -12.94
C GLN A 169 -5.85 -16.20 -11.58
N ILE A 170 -5.14 -16.73 -10.59
CA ILE A 170 -5.64 -16.82 -9.21
C ILE A 170 -5.95 -15.44 -8.63
N LEU A 171 -5.12 -14.43 -8.90
CA LEU A 171 -5.41 -13.05 -8.50
C LEU A 171 -6.74 -12.58 -9.08
N ILE A 172 -6.93 -12.69 -10.40
CA ILE A 172 -8.16 -12.22 -11.07
C ILE A 172 -9.38 -12.94 -10.52
N GLU A 173 -9.29 -14.24 -10.26
CA GLU A 173 -10.36 -15.00 -9.58
C GLU A 173 -10.69 -14.42 -8.20
N CYS A 174 -9.68 -14.12 -7.38
CA CYS A 174 -9.88 -13.52 -6.07
C CYS A 174 -10.54 -12.14 -6.17
N VAL A 175 -10.07 -11.29 -7.07
CA VAL A 175 -10.62 -9.95 -7.33
C VAL A 175 -12.09 -10.04 -7.74
N ARG A 176 -12.44 -10.95 -8.65
CA ARG A 176 -13.82 -11.16 -9.10
C ARG A 176 -14.73 -11.69 -7.99
N LEU A 177 -14.24 -12.57 -7.11
CA LEU A 177 -15.02 -13.03 -5.96
C LEU A 177 -15.34 -11.89 -4.99
N VAL A 178 -14.35 -11.06 -4.68
CA VAL A 178 -14.56 -9.88 -3.82
C VAL A 178 -15.51 -8.89 -4.48
N HIS A 179 -15.30 -8.55 -5.74
CA HIS A 179 -16.21 -7.68 -6.48
C HIS A 179 -17.65 -8.23 -6.52
N LYS A 180 -17.82 -9.54 -6.73
CA LYS A 180 -19.12 -10.21 -6.69
C LYS A 180 -19.78 -10.12 -5.32
N LEU A 181 -19.03 -10.20 -4.22
CA LEU A 181 -19.57 -10.06 -2.86
C LEU A 181 -20.30 -8.71 -2.69
N HIS A 182 -19.77 -7.65 -3.29
CA HIS A 182 -20.33 -6.30 -3.19
C HIS A 182 -21.44 -6.00 -4.20
N THR A 183 -21.37 -6.59 -5.40
CA THR A 183 -22.30 -6.25 -6.50
C THR A 183 -23.49 -7.19 -6.64
N VAL A 184 -23.45 -8.38 -6.02
CA VAL A 184 -24.57 -9.32 -6.05
C VAL A 184 -25.72 -8.88 -5.15
N GLU A 185 -26.93 -9.35 -5.44
CA GLU A 185 -28.09 -9.19 -4.54
C GLU A 185 -27.77 -9.66 -3.11
N SER A 186 -28.18 -8.89 -2.09
CA SER A 186 -27.81 -9.15 -0.68
C SER A 186 -28.13 -10.56 -0.19
N ARG A 187 -29.17 -11.20 -0.72
CA ARG A 187 -29.55 -12.58 -0.37
C ARG A 187 -28.53 -13.64 -0.82
N LEU A 188 -27.69 -13.33 -1.80
CA LEU A 188 -26.68 -14.21 -2.38
C LEU A 188 -25.28 -13.94 -1.79
N GLN A 189 -25.10 -12.84 -1.05
CA GLN A 189 -23.81 -12.51 -0.44
C GLN A 189 -23.28 -13.60 0.51
N PRO A 190 -24.10 -14.30 1.33
CA PRO A 190 -23.62 -15.40 2.16
C PRO A 190 -22.99 -16.55 1.36
N ASP A 191 -23.54 -16.87 0.19
CA ASP A 191 -23.01 -17.92 -0.68
C ASP A 191 -21.65 -17.49 -1.26
N VAL A 192 -21.54 -16.23 -1.71
CA VAL A 192 -20.27 -15.68 -2.20
C VAL A 192 -19.21 -15.60 -1.10
N ALA A 193 -19.61 -15.25 0.13
CA ALA A 193 -18.70 -15.27 1.28
C ALA A 193 -18.19 -16.68 1.59
N SER A 194 -19.03 -17.71 1.43
CA SER A 194 -18.62 -19.10 1.52
C SER A 194 -17.65 -19.50 0.41
N ASP A 195 -17.87 -19.04 -0.83
CA ASP A 195 -16.94 -19.24 -1.96
C ASP A 195 -15.57 -18.60 -1.68
N ILE A 196 -15.55 -17.38 -1.14
CA ILE A 196 -14.33 -16.67 -0.71
C ILE A 196 -13.59 -17.48 0.36
N ALA A 197 -14.28 -17.96 1.39
CA ALA A 197 -13.69 -18.79 2.44
C ALA A 197 -13.10 -20.09 1.88
N GLY A 198 -13.80 -20.73 0.93
CA GLY A 198 -13.31 -21.90 0.20
C GLY A 198 -12.04 -21.60 -0.58
N LYS A 199 -12.02 -20.51 -1.35
CA LYS A 199 -10.85 -20.08 -2.12
C LYS A 199 -9.65 -19.75 -1.24
N LEU A 200 -9.88 -19.11 -0.10
CA LEU A 200 -8.81 -18.82 0.86
C LEU A 200 -8.18 -20.11 1.39
N LYS A 201 -8.99 -21.12 1.74
CA LYS A 201 -8.50 -22.44 2.18
C LYS A 201 -7.69 -23.14 1.08
N GLU A 202 -8.14 -23.09 -0.16
CA GLU A 202 -7.42 -23.62 -1.33
C GLU A 202 -6.04 -22.98 -1.48
N ILE A 203 -5.98 -21.64 -1.46
CA ILE A 203 -4.72 -20.88 -1.61
C ILE A 203 -3.75 -21.16 -0.45
N ILE A 204 -4.26 -21.28 0.78
CA ILE A 204 -3.45 -21.62 1.95
C ILE A 204 -2.89 -23.05 1.80
N ALA A 205 -3.72 -24.01 1.42
CA ALA A 205 -3.32 -25.40 1.22
C ALA A 205 -2.27 -25.56 0.12
N PHE A 206 -2.32 -24.73 -0.92
CA PHE A 206 -1.32 -24.71 -1.98
C PHE A 206 0.08 -24.30 -1.51
N GLY A 207 0.19 -23.55 -0.40
CA GLY A 207 1.44 -23.33 0.33
C GLY A 207 2.49 -22.43 -0.36
N LYS A 208 2.24 -21.88 -1.56
CA LYS A 208 3.19 -20.98 -2.23
C LYS A 208 3.38 -19.67 -1.47
N LYS A 209 4.64 -19.28 -1.24
CA LYS A 209 5.03 -18.05 -0.52
C LYS A 209 5.57 -16.97 -1.46
N THR A 210 4.85 -16.62 -2.52
CA THR A 210 5.24 -15.51 -3.41
C THR A 210 4.49 -14.22 -3.07
N PHE A 211 4.97 -13.08 -3.58
CA PHE A 211 4.32 -11.77 -3.40
C PHE A 211 2.84 -11.82 -3.78
N LEU A 212 2.51 -12.35 -4.96
CA LEU A 212 1.15 -12.38 -5.48
C LEU A 212 0.20 -13.24 -4.63
N PHE A 213 0.61 -14.48 -4.29
CA PHE A 213 -0.19 -15.37 -3.44
C PHE A 213 -0.46 -14.78 -2.06
N SER A 214 0.48 -13.98 -1.56
CA SER A 214 0.33 -13.28 -0.29
C SER A 214 -0.75 -12.20 -0.36
N HIS A 215 -0.78 -11.45 -1.45
CA HIS A 215 -1.81 -10.43 -1.68
C HIS A 215 -3.18 -11.07 -1.97
N CYS A 216 -3.25 -12.21 -2.65
CA CYS A 216 -4.51 -12.94 -2.80
C CYS A 216 -5.10 -13.34 -1.43
N GLN A 217 -4.26 -13.87 -0.52
CA GLN A 217 -4.72 -14.18 0.83
C GLN A 217 -5.19 -12.93 1.58
N ALA A 218 -4.46 -11.82 1.44
CA ALA A 218 -4.82 -10.54 2.05
C ALA A 218 -6.18 -10.02 1.57
N ILE A 219 -6.39 -10.00 0.25
CA ILE A 219 -7.66 -9.59 -0.39
C ILE A 219 -8.83 -10.43 0.13
N LEU A 220 -8.69 -11.77 0.12
CA LEU A 220 -9.77 -12.66 0.57
C LEU A 220 -10.03 -12.53 2.07
N ARG A 221 -9.00 -12.39 2.91
CA ARG A 221 -9.17 -12.15 4.35
C ARG A 221 -9.92 -10.85 4.62
N SER A 222 -9.55 -9.75 3.94
CA SER A 222 -10.25 -8.47 4.06
C SER A 222 -11.72 -8.60 3.69
N ALA A 223 -12.03 -9.31 2.59
CA ALA A 223 -13.40 -9.55 2.18
C ALA A 223 -14.19 -10.42 3.18
N LEU A 224 -13.55 -11.38 3.86
CA LEU A 224 -14.20 -12.16 4.92
C LEU A 224 -14.49 -11.31 6.16
N VAL A 225 -13.65 -10.32 6.48
CA VAL A 225 -13.95 -9.38 7.57
C VAL A 225 -15.18 -8.54 7.24
N GLN A 226 -15.28 -8.02 6.00
CA GLN A 226 -16.49 -7.32 5.55
C GLN A 226 -17.71 -8.25 5.53
N ALA A 227 -17.57 -9.47 5.03
CA ALA A 227 -18.65 -10.46 4.99
C ALA A 227 -19.17 -10.84 6.39
N ALA A 228 -18.29 -10.87 7.40
CA ALA A 228 -18.67 -11.14 8.79
C ALA A 228 -19.62 -10.06 9.37
N ARG A 229 -19.62 -8.85 8.79
CA ARG A 229 -20.50 -7.74 9.19
C ARG A 229 -21.86 -7.77 8.48
N LEU A 230 -22.06 -8.69 7.52
CA LEU A 230 -23.33 -8.80 6.81
C LEU A 230 -24.44 -9.38 7.69
N PRO A 231 -25.72 -9.01 7.46
CA PRO A 231 -26.84 -9.61 8.17
C PRO A 231 -26.84 -11.13 8.02
N LYS A 232 -26.99 -11.85 9.13
CA LYS A 232 -27.04 -13.34 9.19
C LYS A 232 -25.73 -14.02 8.76
N ALA A 233 -24.59 -13.33 8.83
CA ALA A 233 -23.29 -13.94 8.61
C ALA A 233 -23.06 -15.13 9.57
N ASP A 234 -22.57 -16.24 9.02
CA ASP A 234 -22.22 -17.45 9.77
C ASP A 234 -20.73 -17.43 10.13
N LEU A 235 -20.40 -16.86 11.30
CA LEU A 235 -19.02 -16.70 11.75
C LEU A 235 -18.27 -18.03 11.90
N GLN A 236 -18.97 -19.16 12.09
CA GLN A 236 -18.31 -20.47 12.14
C GLN A 236 -17.74 -20.88 10.78
N LYS A 237 -18.36 -20.42 9.68
CA LYS A 237 -17.89 -20.65 8.31
C LYS A 237 -16.85 -19.63 7.87
N LEU A 238 -17.08 -18.37 8.18
CA LEU A 238 -16.24 -17.25 7.73
C LEU A 238 -14.95 -17.11 8.57
N GLY A 239 -14.97 -17.62 9.79
CA GLY A 239 -13.91 -17.44 10.78
C GLY A 239 -14.08 -16.15 11.57
N ASP A 240 -13.24 -15.99 12.59
CA ASP A 240 -13.20 -14.79 13.41
C ASP A 240 -12.68 -13.59 12.59
N PRO A 241 -13.45 -12.48 12.48
CA PRO A 241 -13.01 -11.29 11.75
C PRO A 241 -11.71 -10.70 12.32
N LEU A 242 -11.50 -10.68 13.64
CA LEU A 242 -10.26 -10.16 14.23
C LEU A 242 -9.07 -11.08 13.89
N HIS A 243 -9.27 -12.39 13.88
CA HIS A 243 -8.25 -13.34 13.43
C HIS A 243 -7.92 -13.18 11.94
N ASN A 244 -8.94 -13.05 11.09
CA ASN A 244 -8.74 -12.83 9.64
C ASN A 244 -7.98 -11.53 9.39
N ARG A 245 -8.31 -10.48 10.15
CA ARG A 245 -7.62 -9.20 10.10
C ARG A 245 -6.16 -9.32 10.56
N THR A 246 -5.90 -9.92 11.73
CA THR A 246 -4.52 -10.14 12.23
C THR A 246 -3.67 -11.04 11.32
N CYS A 247 -4.28 -11.98 10.59
CA CYS A 247 -3.58 -12.76 9.57
C CYS A 247 -3.31 -12.03 8.26
N ASN A 248 -3.93 -10.87 8.03
CA ASN A 248 -3.63 -10.00 6.89
C ASN A 248 -2.19 -9.45 6.98
N PHE A 249 -1.64 -9.35 8.19
CA PHE A 249 -0.35 -8.72 8.51
C PHE A 249 0.91 -9.55 8.25
N ALA A 250 0.79 -10.86 8.13
CA ALA A 250 1.94 -11.76 8.30
C ALA A 250 3.01 -11.66 7.19
N LYS A 251 2.81 -10.84 6.14
CA LYS A 251 3.76 -10.73 5.01
C LYS A 251 4.13 -9.33 4.52
N PRO A 252 3.29 -8.29 4.57
CA PRO A 252 3.78 -6.92 4.37
C PRO A 252 4.95 -6.63 5.31
N SER A 253 4.81 -7.04 6.57
CA SER A 253 5.86 -7.05 7.59
C SER A 253 7.16 -7.72 7.12
N SER A 254 7.14 -8.86 6.43
CA SER A 254 8.37 -9.53 5.94
C SER A 254 9.12 -8.78 4.81
N ILE A 255 8.42 -7.91 4.07
CA ILE A 255 9.02 -7.00 3.06
C ILE A 255 9.59 -5.76 3.76
N LEU A 256 8.94 -5.33 4.85
CA LEU A 256 9.29 -4.21 5.71
C LEU A 256 10.46 -4.52 6.65
N PHE A 257 10.57 -5.73 7.20
CA PHE A 257 11.72 -6.18 8.01
C PHE A 257 13.00 -6.36 7.18
N LYS A 258 12.92 -6.31 5.84
CA LYS A 258 14.11 -6.15 4.99
C LYS A 258 14.55 -4.69 4.86
N CYS A 259 13.81 -3.77 5.45
CA CYS A 259 14.16 -2.36 5.60
C CYS A 259 14.73 -2.04 6.99
N ASP A 260 15.02 -3.06 7.82
CA ASP A 260 15.70 -2.96 9.13
C ASP A 260 17.18 -2.51 9.04
N GLN A 261 17.59 -1.99 7.89
CA GLN A 261 18.91 -1.43 7.64
C GLN A 261 18.76 0.02 7.15
N SER A 262 19.67 0.86 7.62
CA SER A 262 19.95 2.18 7.06
C SER A 262 19.94 2.14 5.52
N SER A 263 19.30 3.13 4.90
CA SER A 263 19.30 3.35 3.44
C SER A 263 18.65 2.25 2.57
N SER A 264 17.86 1.35 3.14
CA SER A 264 17.18 0.26 2.40
C SER A 264 16.16 0.75 1.36
N VAL A 265 15.42 1.82 1.68
CA VAL A 265 14.46 2.48 0.79
C VAL A 265 15.16 3.08 -0.43
N HIS A 266 16.29 3.77 -0.22
CA HIS A 266 17.09 4.38 -1.28
C HIS A 266 17.66 3.32 -2.25
N LYS A 267 18.11 2.17 -1.74
CA LYS A 267 18.61 1.06 -2.58
C LYS A 267 17.53 0.47 -3.48
N LYS A 268 16.30 0.32 -2.97
CA LYS A 268 15.16 -0.21 -3.73
C LYS A 268 14.58 0.78 -4.74
N ALA A 269 14.72 2.08 -4.48
CA ALA A 269 14.30 3.13 -5.40
C ALA A 269 15.02 3.12 -6.77
N ALA A 270 16.17 2.44 -6.87
CA ALA A 270 16.87 2.28 -8.14
C ALA A 270 16.08 1.44 -9.17
N ASN A 271 15.18 0.55 -8.72
CA ASN A 271 14.27 -0.20 -9.57
C ASN A 271 12.84 0.29 -9.33
N THR A 272 12.25 0.93 -10.33
CA THR A 272 10.92 1.54 -10.23
C THR A 272 9.80 0.54 -9.86
N ASP A 273 9.87 -0.70 -10.33
CA ASP A 273 8.85 -1.71 -10.01
C ASP A 273 8.96 -2.19 -8.56
N GLU A 274 10.18 -2.43 -8.10
CA GLU A 274 10.42 -2.82 -6.71
C GLU A 274 10.12 -1.66 -5.75
N PHE A 275 10.42 -0.42 -6.17
CA PHE A 275 10.04 0.78 -5.43
C PHE A 275 8.53 0.90 -5.28
N LEU A 276 7.77 0.78 -6.38
CA LEU A 276 6.31 0.84 -6.36
C LEU A 276 5.69 -0.26 -5.47
N LYS A 277 6.16 -1.51 -5.59
CA LYS A 277 5.68 -2.62 -4.75
C LYS A 277 5.98 -2.38 -3.27
N MET A 278 7.17 -1.85 -2.96
CA MET A 278 7.56 -1.52 -1.59
C MET A 278 6.65 -0.42 -1.04
N CYS A 279 6.46 0.69 -1.76
CA CYS A 279 5.59 1.77 -1.32
C CYS A 279 4.14 1.29 -1.14
N SER A 280 3.63 0.45 -2.04
CA SER A 280 2.30 -0.15 -1.88
C SER A 280 2.22 -1.04 -0.64
N SER A 281 3.28 -1.82 -0.35
CA SER A 281 3.31 -2.68 0.83
C SER A 281 3.41 -1.88 2.13
N ILE A 282 4.15 -0.75 2.10
CA ILE A 282 4.25 0.20 3.21
C ILE A 282 2.87 0.82 3.46
N ALA A 283 2.24 1.40 2.44
CA ALA A 283 0.94 2.02 2.57
C ALA A 283 -0.14 1.03 3.03
N GLU A 284 -0.22 -0.17 2.44
CA GLU A 284 -1.17 -1.19 2.89
C GLU A 284 -0.93 -1.64 4.33
N PHE A 285 0.33 -1.72 4.77
CA PHE A 285 0.65 -2.10 6.14
C PHE A 285 0.06 -1.10 7.12
N PHE A 286 0.33 0.17 6.85
CA PHE A 286 0.00 1.33 7.65
C PHE A 286 -1.52 1.54 7.76
N GLU A 287 -2.23 1.51 6.64
CA GLU A 287 -3.69 1.53 6.63
C GLU A 287 -4.32 0.32 7.34
N THR A 288 -3.72 -0.86 7.22
CA THR A 288 -4.22 -2.05 7.94
C THR A 288 -4.00 -1.91 9.45
N PHE A 289 -2.91 -1.26 9.89
CA PHE A 289 -2.66 -0.97 11.31
C PHE A 289 -3.75 -0.07 11.88
N ASP A 290 -4.08 1.00 11.17
CA ASP A 290 -5.11 1.96 11.58
C ASP A 290 -6.50 1.31 11.67
N ILE A 291 -6.90 0.55 10.64
CA ILE A 291 -8.15 -0.22 10.66
C ILE A 291 -8.19 -1.19 11.85
N CYS A 292 -7.06 -1.81 12.20
CA CYS A 292 -7.04 -2.75 13.33
C CYS A 292 -7.14 -2.06 14.67
N MET A 293 -6.46 -0.93 14.83
CA MET A 293 -6.57 -0.11 16.03
C MET A 293 -8.04 0.24 16.28
N GLU A 294 -8.76 0.71 15.25
CA GLU A 294 -10.19 1.01 15.33
C GLU A 294 -11.02 -0.25 15.66
N GLU A 295 -10.82 -1.36 14.96
CA GLU A 295 -11.56 -2.60 15.20
C GLU A 295 -11.32 -3.16 16.61
N PHE A 296 -10.11 -3.05 17.16
CA PHE A 296 -9.81 -3.46 18.54
C PHE A 296 -10.43 -2.52 19.57
N MET A 297 -10.45 -1.22 19.31
CA MET A 297 -11.16 -0.26 20.17
C MET A 297 -12.65 -0.56 20.22
N ASP A 298 -13.28 -0.78 19.06
CA ASP A 298 -14.70 -1.13 18.94
C ASP A 298 -15.03 -2.47 19.62
N ALA A 299 -14.10 -3.43 19.58
CA ALA A 299 -14.23 -4.72 20.25
C ALA A 299 -13.99 -4.67 21.77
N GLY A 300 -13.60 -3.52 22.33
CA GLY A 300 -13.27 -3.38 23.74
C GLY A 300 -11.93 -4.02 24.13
N LEU A 301 -10.97 -4.03 23.20
CA LEU A 301 -9.61 -4.57 23.33
C LEU A 301 -8.56 -3.44 23.28
N PRO A 302 -8.55 -2.54 24.28
CA PRO A 302 -7.73 -1.32 24.23
C PRO A 302 -6.22 -1.59 24.29
N ARG A 303 -5.81 -2.72 24.89
CA ARG A 303 -4.39 -3.07 24.99
C ARG A 303 -3.82 -3.54 23.66
N GLU A 304 -4.62 -4.28 22.89
CA GLU A 304 -4.31 -4.66 21.53
C GLU A 304 -4.27 -3.40 20.65
N ALA A 305 -5.27 -2.52 20.75
CA ALA A 305 -5.28 -1.25 20.02
C ALA A 305 -4.04 -0.38 20.33
N GLU A 306 -3.65 -0.25 21.60
CA GLU A 306 -2.43 0.45 22.01
C GLU A 306 -1.18 -0.14 21.34
N ALA A 307 -1.06 -1.47 21.29
CA ALA A 307 0.09 -2.12 20.64
C ALA A 307 0.17 -1.80 19.14
N TYR A 308 -0.97 -1.69 18.46
CA TYR A 308 -1.04 -1.25 17.07
C TYR A 308 -0.69 0.23 16.92
N CYS A 309 -1.24 1.13 17.75
CA CYS A 309 -0.92 2.55 17.74
C CYS A 309 0.58 2.82 17.91
N VAL A 310 1.20 2.21 18.93
CA VAL A 310 2.65 2.31 19.16
C VAL A 310 3.43 1.70 18.00
N GLY A 311 2.90 0.62 17.40
CA GLY A 311 3.44 0.04 16.19
C GLY A 311 3.45 1.02 15.01
N THR A 312 2.31 1.65 14.69
CA THR A 312 2.19 2.68 13.65
C THR A 312 3.21 3.78 13.89
N TRP A 313 3.35 4.25 15.13
CA TRP A 313 4.33 5.28 15.45
C TRP A 313 5.77 4.83 15.19
N LYS A 314 6.14 3.66 15.71
CA LYS A 314 7.46 3.06 15.57
C LYS A 314 7.84 2.87 14.11
N TYR A 315 6.94 2.28 13.33
CA TYR A 315 7.17 2.01 11.92
C TYR A 315 7.11 3.30 11.09
N GLY A 316 6.26 4.27 11.46
CA GLY A 316 6.15 5.59 10.84
C GLY A 316 7.49 6.31 10.86
N LEU A 317 8.12 6.37 12.04
CA LEU A 317 9.46 6.91 12.20
C LEU A 317 10.52 6.08 11.46
N ALA A 318 10.45 4.75 11.56
CA ALA A 318 11.42 3.86 10.91
C ALA A 318 11.36 3.90 9.38
N PHE A 319 10.21 4.19 8.78
CA PHE A 319 10.05 4.33 7.33
C PHE A 319 10.03 5.78 6.85
N GLY A 320 10.00 6.75 7.78
CA GLY A 320 9.89 8.17 7.47
C GLY A 320 8.55 8.55 6.81
N CYS A 321 7.48 7.81 7.08
CA CYS A 321 6.15 8.06 6.52
C CYS A 321 5.35 8.93 7.50
N LEU A 322 4.95 10.14 7.07
CA LEU A 322 4.37 11.16 7.95
C LEU A 322 2.85 11.18 8.05
N ILE A 323 2.13 10.80 7.00
CA ILE A 323 0.66 11.00 6.94
C ILE A 323 0.00 10.38 8.17
N GLU A 324 0.44 9.18 8.54
CA GLU A 324 -0.15 8.46 9.68
C GLU A 324 0.32 8.93 11.05
N LEU A 325 1.37 9.75 11.12
CA LEU A 325 1.71 10.42 12.38
C LEU A 325 0.86 11.69 12.53
N CYS A 326 0.68 12.46 11.46
CA CYS A 326 0.01 13.75 11.55
C CYS A 326 -1.51 13.65 11.76
N ASP A 327 -2.19 12.68 11.15
CA ASP A 327 -3.65 12.54 11.29
C ASP A 327 -4.07 12.07 12.70
N HIS A 328 -3.26 11.25 13.37
CA HIS A 328 -3.53 10.79 14.75
C HIS A 328 -3.18 11.83 15.83
N PHE A 329 -2.23 12.74 15.58
CA PHE A 329 -1.79 13.74 16.57
C PHE A 329 -2.55 15.08 16.52
N HIS A 330 -3.50 15.26 15.59
CA HIS A 330 -4.35 16.46 15.53
C HIS A 330 -5.34 16.60 16.70
N PHE A 331 -5.34 15.69 17.68
CA PHE A 331 -6.17 15.75 18.89
C PHE A 331 -5.66 16.66 20.02
N SER A 332 -4.65 17.51 19.82
CA SER A 332 -4.05 18.27 20.95
C SER A 332 -3.81 19.78 20.76
N THR A 333 -4.38 20.42 19.73
CA THR A 333 -4.20 21.89 19.54
C THR A 333 -5.49 22.68 19.29
N THR A 334 -6.65 22.17 19.71
CA THR A 334 -7.87 22.98 19.87
C THR A 334 -8.35 23.01 21.30
#